data_AF-A0A3M2BGC6-F1
#
_entry.id   AF-A0A3M2BGC6-F1
#
_cell.length_a   1.000
_cell.length_b   1.000
_cell.length_c   1.000
_cell.angle_alpha   90.00
_cell.angle_beta   90.00
_cell.angle_gamma   90.00
#
_symmetry.space_group_name_H-M   'P 1'
#
loop_
_entity.id
_entity.type
_entity.pdbx_description
1 polymer ?
#
loop_
_entity_poly.entity_id
_entity_poly.type
_entity_poly.pdbx_seq_one_letter_code
_entity_poly.pdbx_strand_id
1 'polypeptide(L)'
;MHPARAIFICLWMLALAGCMAPPRRADPTLVDLGVDGAHFRGSALRVHLLSVNGAEVPPEALDRAFDTISRHVHLPVQIDDHGELFVPETEHDPFVWPGWDRVDAERVRAAAPEPYRPPNAADGVAGFLLIPTRGEVDAELIYPLIEPGVALVVCVPGTSRGLAGYTVRLPRTDGGFHPGLVVLRAARIERIGRLVGRNRMWEWTLTHEIGHVLGVPGDASHAWNRSQRGVHCTRPDCVMYSGADWRFLWTSLWHGLPLDFCPLCAGELAAASPGTPSSRSSPAPGQPLQREHARQRMTASASMKSPTMD
;
A
#
# COMPACT_ATOMS: atom_id res chain seq x y z
N MET A 1 21.28 21.30 -21.90
CA MET A 1 20.26 20.94 -22.91
C MET A 1 19.79 22.22 -23.60
N HIS A 2 19.68 22.26 -24.92
CA HIS A 2 19.30 23.50 -25.62
C HIS A 2 17.84 23.88 -25.30
N PRO A 3 17.52 25.13 -24.94
CA PRO A 3 16.18 25.53 -24.50
C PRO A 3 15.08 25.22 -25.54
N ALA A 4 15.39 25.32 -26.83
CA ALA A 4 14.49 24.95 -27.91
C ALA A 4 14.09 23.45 -27.91
N ARG A 5 14.99 22.55 -27.52
CA ARG A 5 14.69 21.12 -27.40
C ARG A 5 13.80 20.83 -26.18
N ALA A 6 13.99 21.57 -25.09
CA ALA A 6 13.12 21.47 -23.90
C ALA A 6 11.69 21.87 -24.25
N ILE A 7 11.52 23.01 -24.93
CA ILE A 7 10.21 23.53 -25.35
C ILE A 7 9.49 22.54 -26.28
N PHE A 8 10.19 21.99 -27.28
CA PHE A 8 9.61 21.02 -28.20
C PHE A 8 9.16 19.74 -27.47
N ILE A 9 9.97 19.20 -26.56
CA ILE A 9 9.62 18.02 -25.76
C ILE A 9 8.41 18.32 -24.86
N CYS A 10 8.35 19.49 -24.22
CA CYS A 10 7.21 19.90 -23.40
C CYS A 10 5.92 19.99 -24.24
N LEU A 11 5.96 20.65 -25.41
CA LEU A 11 4.80 20.76 -26.29
C LEU A 11 4.33 19.40 -26.82
N TRP A 12 5.26 18.51 -27.14
CA TRP A 12 4.94 17.17 -27.61
C TRP A 12 4.35 16.30 -26.49
N MET A 13 4.88 16.38 -25.26
CA MET A 13 4.29 15.70 -24.10
C MET A 13 2.90 16.25 -23.76
N LEU A 14 2.67 17.56 -23.88
CA LEU A 14 1.35 18.18 -23.70
C LEU A 14 0.36 17.70 -24.77
N ALA A 15 0.79 17.64 -26.03
CA ALA A 15 -0.05 17.14 -27.13
C ALA A 15 -0.43 15.66 -26.95
N LEU A 16 0.52 14.82 -26.52
CA LEU A 16 0.22 13.42 -26.20
C LEU A 16 -0.69 13.27 -24.98
N ALA A 17 -0.54 14.14 -23.98
CA ALA A 17 -1.35 14.10 -22.77
C ALA A 17 -2.78 14.59 -22.98
N GLY A 18 -3.01 15.50 -23.92
CA GLY A 18 -4.35 15.92 -24.35
C GLY A 18 -5.17 14.80 -25.00
N CYS A 19 -4.51 13.77 -25.52
CA CYS A 19 -5.14 12.55 -26.06
C CYS A 19 -5.34 11.44 -25.01
N MET A 20 -4.88 11.63 -23.77
CA MET A 20 -5.03 10.64 -22.70
C MET A 20 -6.38 10.80 -21.98
N ALA A 21 -6.94 9.67 -21.55
CA ALA A 21 -8.29 9.52 -21.00
C ALA A 21 -8.75 10.67 -20.07
N PRO A 22 -10.05 11.05 -20.12
CA PRO A 22 -10.59 12.21 -19.42
C PRO A 22 -10.31 12.20 -17.91
N PRO A 23 -10.39 13.39 -17.27
CA PRO A 23 -10.10 13.55 -15.85
C PRO A 23 -10.86 12.52 -15.03
N ARG A 24 -10.10 11.74 -14.27
CA ARG A 24 -10.62 10.63 -13.48
C ARG A 24 -11.52 11.19 -12.39
N ARG A 25 -12.82 10.93 -12.53
CA ARG A 25 -13.82 11.21 -11.49
C ARG A 25 -13.69 10.17 -10.39
N ALA A 26 -14.21 10.52 -9.22
CA ALA A 26 -14.41 9.56 -8.16
C ALA A 26 -15.19 8.35 -8.69
N ASP A 27 -14.78 7.15 -8.28
CA ASP A 27 -15.47 5.93 -8.68
C ASP A 27 -16.73 5.79 -7.81
N PRO A 28 -17.94 5.92 -8.37
CA PRO A 28 -19.18 5.89 -7.58
C PRO A 28 -19.47 4.52 -6.98
N THR A 29 -18.71 3.49 -7.36
CA THR A 29 -18.83 2.13 -6.79
C THR A 29 -17.94 1.92 -5.57
N LEU A 30 -17.00 2.83 -5.30
CA LEU A 30 -16.21 2.78 -4.10
C LEU A 30 -17.07 3.14 -2.88
N VAL A 31 -16.91 2.35 -1.83
CA VAL A 31 -17.39 2.67 -0.50
C VAL A 31 -16.27 3.34 0.28
N ASP A 32 -16.63 4.15 1.28
CA ASP A 32 -15.66 4.72 2.21
C ASP A 32 -14.87 3.60 2.85
N LEU A 33 -13.56 3.62 2.62
CA LEU A 33 -12.61 2.64 3.18
C LEU A 33 -12.23 3.04 4.61
N GLY A 34 -12.28 4.34 4.91
CA GLY A 34 -11.77 4.91 6.14
C GLY A 34 -10.25 4.84 6.22
N VAL A 35 -9.70 5.67 7.10
CA VAL A 35 -8.28 5.65 7.49
C VAL A 35 -8.09 4.56 8.54
N ASP A 36 -6.96 3.84 8.49
CA ASP A 36 -6.69 2.78 9.48
C ASP A 36 -6.27 3.39 10.82
N GLY A 37 -7.26 3.56 11.70
CA GLY A 37 -7.07 4.11 13.03
C GLY A 37 -6.08 3.35 13.92
N ALA A 38 -5.66 2.13 13.57
CA ALA A 38 -4.64 1.41 14.34
C ALA A 38 -3.28 2.13 14.34
N HIS A 39 -2.91 2.78 13.23
CA HIS A 39 -1.68 3.56 13.10
C HIS A 39 -1.65 4.84 13.95
N PHE A 40 -2.79 5.24 14.48
CA PHE A 40 -2.93 6.48 15.22
C PHE A 40 -2.99 6.25 16.73
N ARG A 41 -3.17 5.02 17.22
CA ARG A 41 -3.33 4.75 18.67
C ARG A 41 -2.03 4.89 19.48
N GLY A 42 -0.88 4.80 18.82
CA GLY A 42 0.44 4.90 19.45
C GLY A 42 0.87 6.35 19.67
N SER A 43 2.01 6.53 20.35
CA SER A 43 2.70 7.82 20.45
C SER A 43 3.56 8.14 19.22
N ALA A 44 3.70 7.20 18.29
CA ALA A 44 4.50 7.33 17.06
C ALA A 44 3.94 6.39 15.98
N LEU A 45 4.14 6.75 14.71
CA LEU A 45 4.05 5.82 13.58
C LEU A 45 5.36 5.04 13.51
N ARG A 46 5.31 3.76 13.81
CA ARG A 46 6.50 2.89 13.86
C ARG A 46 6.79 2.32 12.48
N VAL A 47 8.04 2.42 12.03
CA VAL A 47 8.49 1.94 10.73
C VAL A 47 9.66 0.99 10.89
N HIS A 48 9.58 -0.17 10.25
CA HIS A 48 10.75 -1.01 10.01
C HIS A 48 11.21 -0.83 8.57
N LEU A 49 12.50 -0.51 8.37
CA LEU A 49 13.09 -0.31 7.06
C LEU A 49 14.04 -1.46 6.74
N LEU A 50 13.82 -2.16 5.63
CA LEU A 50 14.64 -3.27 5.19
C LEU A 50 15.20 -2.99 3.79
N SER A 51 16.53 -2.99 3.68
CA SER A 51 17.24 -2.85 2.41
C SER A 51 17.64 -4.21 1.88
N VAL A 52 17.36 -4.49 0.60
CA VAL A 52 17.68 -5.79 -0.02
C VAL A 52 18.76 -5.61 -1.08
N ASN A 53 19.83 -6.39 -1.01
CA ASN A 53 20.96 -6.35 -1.96
C ASN A 53 21.49 -4.93 -2.19
N GLY A 54 21.68 -4.16 -1.11
CA GLY A 54 22.16 -2.78 -1.17
C GLY A 54 21.18 -1.76 -1.79
N ALA A 55 19.93 -2.13 -2.02
CA ALA A 55 18.90 -1.18 -2.42
C ALA A 55 18.42 -0.40 -1.19
N GLU A 56 18.81 0.86 -1.10
CA GLU A 56 18.52 1.74 0.03
C GLU A 56 17.72 2.98 -0.39
N VAL A 57 16.84 3.44 0.50
CA VAL A 57 16.19 4.75 0.36
C VAL A 57 17.22 5.84 0.68
N PRO A 58 17.46 6.84 -0.20
CA PRO A 58 18.36 7.93 0.13
C PRO A 58 17.93 8.66 1.42
N PRO A 59 18.84 8.90 2.39
CA PRO A 59 18.48 9.47 3.68
C PRO A 59 17.69 10.78 3.58
N GLU A 60 18.11 11.67 2.68
CA GLU A 60 17.44 12.95 2.45
C GLU A 60 15.99 12.80 1.95
N ALA A 61 15.71 11.74 1.17
CA ALA A 61 14.36 11.44 0.69
C ALA A 61 13.51 10.77 1.78
N LEU A 62 14.14 9.94 2.61
CA LEU A 62 13.53 9.30 3.77
C LEU A 62 13.06 10.35 4.77
N ASP A 63 13.95 11.27 5.17
CA ASP A 63 13.68 12.33 6.12
C ASP A 63 12.49 13.20 5.66
N ARG A 64 12.50 13.66 4.40
CA ARG A 64 11.41 14.48 3.87
C ARG A 64 10.08 13.74 3.75
N ALA A 65 10.11 12.46 3.37
CA ALA A 65 8.91 11.65 3.33
C ALA A 65 8.32 11.52 4.74
N PHE A 66 9.15 11.22 5.74
CA PHE A 66 8.72 11.07 7.12
C PHE A 66 8.28 12.37 7.76
N ASP A 67 8.94 13.50 7.47
CA ASP A 67 8.47 14.82 7.87
C ASP A 67 7.09 15.14 7.30
N THR A 68 6.86 14.76 6.04
CA THR A 68 5.54 14.93 5.39
C THR A 68 4.50 14.06 6.07
N ILE A 69 4.76 12.77 6.25
CA ILE A 69 3.85 11.86 6.97
C ILE A 69 3.56 12.39 8.38
N SER A 70 4.60 12.68 9.16
CA SER A 70 4.51 13.15 10.55
C SER A 70 3.63 14.39 10.70
N ARG A 71 3.78 15.35 9.77
CA ARG A 71 3.00 16.59 9.74
C ARG A 71 1.50 16.34 9.63
N HIS A 72 1.08 15.34 8.86
CA HIS A 72 -0.33 15.05 8.58
C HIS A 72 -0.98 14.05 9.53
N VAL A 73 -0.19 13.14 10.10
CA VAL A 73 -0.69 12.21 11.13
C VAL A 73 -0.55 12.76 12.55
N HIS A 74 0.10 13.91 12.72
CA HIS A 74 0.38 14.55 14.01
C HIS A 74 1.08 13.64 15.04
N LEU A 75 1.86 12.69 14.54
CA LEU A 75 2.69 11.77 15.32
C LEU A 75 4.11 11.78 14.75
N PRO A 76 5.15 11.66 15.59
CA PRO A 76 6.49 11.39 15.08
C PRO A 76 6.50 10.06 14.33
N VAL A 77 7.30 9.99 13.26
CA VAL A 77 7.63 8.72 12.60
C VAL A 77 8.91 8.19 13.23
N GLN A 78 8.86 6.98 13.79
CA GLN A 78 9.98 6.35 14.46
C GLN A 78 10.46 5.14 13.65
N ILE A 79 11.74 5.12 13.31
CA ILE A 79 12.38 3.92 12.76
C ILE A 79 12.76 3.02 13.92
N ASP A 80 12.11 1.86 14.03
CA ASP A 80 12.40 0.91 15.10
C ASP A 80 13.56 -0.02 14.75
N ASP A 81 13.68 -0.36 13.47
CA ASP A 81 14.72 -1.26 12.98
C ASP A 81 15.13 -0.86 11.56
N HIS A 82 16.42 -1.02 11.28
CA HIS A 82 17.00 -0.92 9.95
C HIS A 82 17.79 -2.20 9.65
N GLY A 83 17.26 -3.03 8.76
CA GLY A 83 17.87 -4.27 8.36
C GLY A 83 18.50 -4.19 6.97
N GLU A 84 19.51 -5.03 6.74
CA GLU A 84 19.98 -5.36 5.39
C GLU A 84 19.81 -6.87 5.16
N LEU A 85 19.24 -7.23 4.02
CA LEU A 85 19.07 -8.61 3.59
C LEU A 85 19.79 -8.84 2.28
N PHE A 86 20.60 -9.89 2.22
CA PHE A 86 21.18 -10.38 0.98
C PHE A 86 20.38 -11.57 0.45
N VAL A 87 19.76 -11.39 -0.71
CA VAL A 87 19.04 -12.44 -1.44
C VAL A 87 19.87 -12.79 -2.68
N PRO A 88 20.39 -14.02 -2.81
CA PRO A 88 21.15 -14.43 -3.99
C PRO A 88 20.38 -14.14 -5.28
N GLU A 89 21.04 -13.52 -6.26
CA GLU A 89 20.47 -13.31 -7.59
C GLU A 89 20.21 -14.68 -8.22
N THR A 90 18.95 -15.07 -8.35
CA THR A 90 18.55 -16.21 -9.19
C THR A 90 18.31 -15.71 -10.62
N GLU A 91 18.31 -16.60 -11.62
CA GLU A 91 18.11 -16.24 -13.05
C GLU A 91 16.75 -15.57 -13.33
N HIS A 92 15.86 -15.51 -12.36
CA HIS A 92 14.61 -14.76 -12.39
C HIS A 92 14.72 -13.58 -11.44
N ASP A 93 14.41 -12.35 -11.90
CA ASP A 93 14.26 -11.19 -10.99
C ASP A 93 13.33 -11.65 -9.86
N PRO A 94 13.83 -11.81 -8.61
CA PRO A 94 13.04 -12.40 -7.53
C PRO A 94 11.80 -11.56 -7.21
N PHE A 95 11.67 -10.36 -7.81
CA PHE A 95 10.56 -9.43 -7.67
C PHE A 95 9.76 -9.20 -8.96
N VAL A 96 10.12 -9.82 -10.10
CA VAL A 96 9.22 -10.03 -11.24
C VAL A 96 8.79 -11.48 -11.13
N TRP A 97 7.55 -11.71 -10.70
CA TRP A 97 7.07 -13.05 -10.38
C TRP A 97 6.44 -13.73 -11.62
N PRO A 98 7.15 -14.58 -12.40
CA PRO A 98 6.53 -15.72 -13.04
C PRO A 98 6.31 -16.79 -11.97
N GLY A 99 5.24 -17.59 -12.10
CA GLY A 99 4.84 -18.55 -11.07
C GLY A 99 5.97 -19.47 -10.63
N TRP A 100 6.35 -19.36 -9.36
CA TRP A 100 6.82 -20.53 -8.61
C TRP A 100 5.68 -21.54 -8.58
N ASP A 101 5.98 -22.79 -8.92
CA ASP A 101 4.99 -23.85 -8.84
C ASP A 101 4.83 -24.34 -7.39
N ARG A 102 3.81 -25.17 -7.19
CA ARG A 102 3.42 -25.73 -5.89
C ARG A 102 4.54 -26.55 -5.22
N VAL A 103 5.50 -27.09 -5.98
CA VAL A 103 6.52 -28.02 -5.50
C VAL A 103 7.59 -27.29 -4.66
N ASP A 104 7.92 -26.06 -5.02
CA ASP A 104 8.92 -25.28 -4.26
C ASP A 104 8.36 -24.73 -2.94
N ALA A 105 7.06 -24.39 -2.91
CA ALA A 105 6.37 -24.03 -1.66
C ALA A 105 6.27 -25.22 -0.69
N GLU A 106 6.06 -26.44 -1.19
CA GLU A 106 6.02 -27.66 -0.38
C GLU A 106 7.41 -28.06 0.18
N ARG A 107 8.51 -27.72 -0.50
CA ARG A 107 9.87 -27.93 0.02
C ARG A 107 10.22 -27.01 1.18
N VAL A 108 9.85 -25.73 1.11
CA VAL A 108 9.99 -24.79 2.22
C VAL A 108 9.12 -25.22 3.41
N ARG A 109 7.89 -25.70 3.14
CA ARG A 109 7.00 -26.31 4.14
C ARG A 109 7.63 -27.51 4.86
N ALA A 110 8.28 -28.41 4.12
CA ALA A 110 8.91 -29.59 4.72
C ALA A 110 10.15 -29.26 5.58
N ALA A 111 10.76 -28.09 5.37
CA ALA A 111 11.95 -27.63 6.09
C ALA A 111 11.65 -26.73 7.31
N ALA A 112 10.45 -26.12 7.37
CA ALA A 112 10.07 -25.21 8.43
C ALA A 112 9.27 -25.92 9.54
N PRO A 113 9.72 -25.89 10.81
CA PRO A 113 8.93 -26.43 11.92
C PRO A 113 7.72 -25.54 12.19
N GLU A 114 6.52 -26.13 12.29
CA GLU A 114 5.26 -25.43 12.59
C GLU A 114 5.23 -24.79 14.00
N PRO A 115 4.51 -23.66 14.17
CA PRO A 115 4.45 -22.51 13.28
C PRO A 115 5.73 -21.68 13.46
N TYR A 116 6.45 -21.46 12.36
CA TYR A 116 7.69 -20.69 12.34
C TYR A 116 7.36 -19.22 12.65
N ARG A 117 7.64 -18.81 13.89
CA ARG A 117 7.71 -17.41 14.28
C ARG A 117 9.12 -16.93 13.98
N PRO A 118 9.30 -16.06 12.99
CA PRO A 118 10.60 -15.45 12.77
C PRO A 118 10.96 -14.64 14.02
N PRO A 119 12.21 -14.71 14.49
CA PRO A 119 12.61 -14.09 15.75
C PRO A 119 12.55 -12.55 15.72
N ASN A 120 12.48 -11.94 14.52
CA ASN A 120 12.26 -10.51 14.31
C ASN A 120 11.40 -10.27 13.04
N ALA A 121 10.92 -9.04 12.87
CA ALA A 121 10.10 -8.67 11.72
C ALA A 121 10.85 -8.89 10.38
N ALA A 122 12.15 -8.61 10.31
CA ALA A 122 12.94 -8.78 9.08
C ALA A 122 12.96 -10.23 8.58
N ASP A 123 13.06 -11.22 9.47
CA ASP A 123 13.03 -12.65 9.12
C ASP A 123 11.63 -13.09 8.64
N GLY A 124 10.56 -12.50 9.18
CA GLY A 124 9.19 -12.75 8.72
C GLY A 124 8.89 -12.15 7.36
N VAL A 125 9.58 -11.06 7.06
CA VAL A 125 9.49 -10.35 5.79
C VAL A 125 10.32 -11.05 4.74
N ALA A 126 11.53 -11.52 5.08
CA ALA A 126 12.29 -12.43 4.24
C ALA A 126 11.46 -13.67 3.91
N GLY A 127 10.84 -14.32 4.90
CA GLY A 127 9.96 -15.46 4.66
C GLY A 127 8.72 -15.12 3.80
N PHE A 128 8.06 -13.98 4.04
CA PHE A 128 6.93 -13.52 3.23
C PHE A 128 7.32 -13.18 1.79
N LEU A 129 8.44 -12.51 1.58
CA LEU A 129 9.00 -12.18 0.27
C LEU A 129 9.43 -13.43 -0.51
N LEU A 130 9.64 -14.56 0.19
CA LEU A 130 9.98 -15.85 -0.38
C LEU A 130 8.76 -16.76 -0.66
N ILE A 131 7.53 -16.36 -0.30
CA ILE A 131 6.31 -17.17 -0.57
C ILE A 131 5.61 -16.74 -1.86
N PRO A 132 5.23 -17.68 -2.75
CA PRO A 132 4.41 -17.38 -3.92
C PRO A 132 3.00 -16.89 -3.61
N THR A 133 2.66 -15.69 -4.07
CA THR A 133 1.30 -15.11 -4.01
C THR A 133 0.35 -15.64 -5.09
N ARG A 134 0.66 -16.76 -5.75
CA ARG A 134 -0.21 -17.40 -6.77
C ARG A 134 -0.32 -18.90 -6.54
N GLY A 135 -1.01 -19.24 -5.47
CA GLY A 135 -1.50 -20.55 -5.10
C GLY A 135 -2.33 -20.37 -3.84
N GLU A 136 -3.25 -21.29 -3.54
CA GLU A 136 -3.79 -21.41 -2.20
C GLU A 136 -2.62 -21.75 -1.27
N VAL A 137 -1.94 -20.72 -0.79
CA VAL A 137 -0.99 -20.87 0.31
C VAL A 137 -1.85 -21.06 1.54
N ASP A 138 -1.69 -22.22 2.20
CA ASP A 138 -2.21 -22.44 3.54
C ASP A 138 -1.72 -21.28 4.40
N ALA A 139 -2.64 -20.40 4.77
CA ALA A 139 -2.31 -19.09 5.29
C ALA A 139 -1.42 -19.18 6.54
N GLU A 140 -1.45 -20.32 7.25
CA GLU A 140 -0.67 -20.63 8.45
C GLU A 140 0.86 -20.53 8.33
N LEU A 141 1.44 -20.53 7.12
CA LEU A 141 2.85 -20.95 7.01
C LEU A 141 3.94 -19.89 7.24
N ILE A 142 3.74 -18.61 6.92
CA ILE A 142 4.68 -17.54 7.35
C ILE A 142 3.91 -16.22 7.44
N TYR A 143 3.65 -15.80 8.68
CA TYR A 143 3.07 -14.51 8.95
C TYR A 143 4.12 -13.60 9.59
N PRO A 144 4.54 -12.49 8.95
CA PRO A 144 4.91 -11.35 9.75
C PRO A 144 3.62 -10.89 10.45
N LEU A 145 3.44 -11.30 11.71
CA LEU A 145 2.45 -10.68 12.57
C LEU A 145 2.96 -9.28 12.88
N ILE A 146 2.64 -8.34 12.00
CA ILE A 146 2.98 -6.95 12.22
C ILE A 146 2.06 -6.42 13.31
N GLU A 147 2.66 -5.82 14.33
CA GLU A 147 1.91 -5.17 15.39
C GLU A 147 1.01 -4.09 14.79
N PRO A 148 -0.23 -3.91 15.30
CA PRO A 148 -1.07 -2.80 14.87
C PRO A 148 -0.33 -1.46 14.98
N GLY A 149 -0.33 -0.70 13.89
CA GLY A 149 0.31 0.61 13.84
C GLY A 149 1.77 0.62 13.39
N VAL A 150 2.32 -0.54 13.01
CA VAL A 150 3.65 -0.65 12.40
C VAL A 150 3.52 -0.71 10.87
N ALA A 151 4.31 0.11 10.17
CA ALA A 151 4.50 0.03 8.74
C ALA A 151 5.86 -0.62 8.43
N LEU A 152 5.88 -1.56 7.50
CA LEU A 152 7.10 -2.18 7.03
C LEU A 152 7.44 -1.65 5.65
N VAL A 153 8.66 -1.16 5.46
CA VAL A 153 9.16 -0.66 4.19
C VAL A 153 10.31 -1.54 3.74
N VAL A 154 10.15 -2.19 2.58
CA VAL A 154 11.19 -3.01 1.95
C VAL A 154 11.64 -2.33 0.68
N CYS A 155 12.93 -2.04 0.59
CA CYS A 155 13.57 -1.52 -0.60
C CYS A 155 14.31 -2.64 -1.32
N VAL A 156 13.88 -2.92 -2.56
CA VAL A 156 14.46 -3.99 -3.39
C VAL A 156 15.11 -3.39 -4.64
N PRO A 157 16.15 -4.02 -5.22
CA PRO A 157 16.77 -3.50 -6.44
C PRO A 157 15.73 -3.47 -7.57
N GLY A 158 15.03 -4.59 -7.76
CA GLY A 158 13.98 -4.81 -8.75
C GLY A 158 14.40 -4.55 -10.20
N THR A 159 13.49 -4.82 -11.14
CA THR A 159 13.68 -4.37 -12.53
C THR A 159 13.26 -2.92 -12.74
N SER A 160 13.81 -2.34 -13.81
CA SER A 160 13.50 -0.98 -14.26
C SER A 160 12.14 -0.84 -14.98
N ARG A 161 11.31 -1.90 -14.97
CA ARG A 161 9.96 -2.00 -15.54
C ARG A 161 8.92 -2.15 -14.42
N GLY A 162 7.65 -1.87 -14.71
CA GLY A 162 6.56 -2.00 -13.73
C GLY A 162 6.36 -0.76 -12.84
N LEU A 163 5.81 -1.00 -11.64
CA LEU A 163 5.52 0.03 -10.64
C LEU A 163 6.80 0.48 -9.92
N ALA A 164 6.84 1.73 -9.47
CA ALA A 164 7.96 2.26 -8.69
C ALA A 164 7.90 1.79 -7.22
N GLY A 165 6.68 1.69 -6.68
CA GLY A 165 6.39 1.04 -5.42
C GLY A 165 5.00 0.41 -5.45
N TYR A 166 4.68 -0.36 -4.43
CA TYR A 166 3.33 -0.86 -4.17
C TYR A 166 3.17 -1.22 -2.70
N THR A 167 1.92 -1.20 -2.25
CA THR A 167 1.55 -1.58 -0.89
C THR A 167 0.81 -2.92 -0.89
N VAL A 168 1.21 -3.80 0.01
CA VAL A 168 0.65 -5.14 0.20
C VAL A 168 -0.15 -5.16 1.49
N ARG A 169 -1.33 -5.78 1.43
CA ARG A 169 -2.13 -6.08 2.62
C ARG A 169 -1.58 -7.31 3.30
N LEU A 170 -1.25 -7.16 4.58
CA LEU A 170 -0.78 -8.21 5.43
C LEU A 170 -1.88 -8.65 6.40
N PRO A 171 -1.95 -9.93 6.72
CA PRO A 171 -2.84 -10.46 7.75
C PRO A 171 -2.42 -9.94 9.14
N ARG A 172 -3.39 -9.74 10.02
CA ARG A 172 -3.21 -9.30 11.41
C ARG A 172 -3.55 -10.39 12.40
N THR A 173 -3.07 -10.22 13.63
CA THR A 173 -3.39 -11.07 14.79
C THR A 173 -4.88 -11.13 15.11
N ASP A 174 -5.66 -10.11 14.71
CA ASP A 174 -7.11 -10.05 14.88
C ASP A 174 -7.90 -10.74 13.76
N GLY A 175 -7.22 -11.37 12.79
CA GLY A 175 -7.82 -12.08 11.68
C GLY A 175 -8.20 -11.21 10.48
N GLY A 176 -7.93 -9.90 10.50
CA GLY A 176 -8.11 -9.00 9.36
C GLY A 176 -6.92 -8.94 8.42
N PHE A 177 -7.09 -8.35 7.22
CA PHE A 177 -5.99 -7.99 6.32
C PHE A 177 -5.89 -6.47 6.20
N HIS A 178 -4.71 -5.92 6.46
CA HIS A 178 -4.48 -4.48 6.50
C HIS A 178 -3.26 -4.11 5.66
N PRO A 179 -3.30 -2.99 4.92
CA PRO A 179 -2.12 -2.50 4.22
C PRO A 179 -1.02 -2.24 5.25
N GLY A 180 0.12 -2.91 5.11
CA GLY A 180 1.16 -2.88 6.15
C GLY A 180 2.58 -3.06 5.63
N LEU A 181 2.73 -3.57 4.40
CA LEU A 181 4.02 -3.69 3.72
C LEU A 181 4.07 -2.76 2.51
N VAL A 182 5.05 -1.87 2.50
CA VAL A 182 5.47 -1.05 1.37
C VAL A 182 6.66 -1.73 0.70
N VAL A 183 6.58 -1.93 -0.62
CA VAL A 183 7.71 -2.41 -1.42
C VAL A 183 8.13 -1.31 -2.40
N LEU A 184 9.39 -0.92 -2.35
CA LEU A 184 10.00 0.08 -3.23
C LEU A 184 10.97 -0.60 -4.21
N ARG A 185 10.87 -0.28 -5.51
CA ARG A 185 11.74 -0.84 -6.56
C ARG A 185 12.80 0.18 -6.97
N ALA A 186 13.98 0.09 -6.39
CA ALA A 186 15.06 1.06 -6.56
C ALA A 186 15.38 1.33 -8.03
N ALA A 187 15.62 0.31 -8.86
CA ALA A 187 15.96 0.49 -10.27
C ALA A 187 14.89 1.25 -11.06
N ARG A 188 13.61 1.07 -10.72
CA ARG A 188 12.50 1.79 -11.35
C ARG A 188 12.42 3.23 -10.88
N ILE A 189 12.53 3.46 -9.56
CA ILE A 189 12.56 4.79 -8.95
C ILE A 189 13.74 5.60 -9.50
N GLU A 190 14.93 5.03 -9.52
CA GLU A 190 16.15 5.66 -10.05
C GLU A 190 16.00 6.03 -11.53
N ARG A 191 15.44 5.14 -12.36
CA ARG A 191 15.19 5.44 -13.78
C ARG A 191 14.27 6.65 -13.95
N ILE A 192 13.17 6.72 -13.21
CA ILE A 192 12.23 7.84 -13.31
C ILE A 192 12.85 9.11 -12.68
N GLY A 193 13.56 8.95 -11.57
CA GLY A 193 14.26 10.01 -10.84
C GLY A 193 15.31 10.74 -11.67
N ARG A 194 15.90 10.11 -12.71
CA ARG A 194 16.76 10.80 -13.69
C ARG A 194 16.06 11.94 -14.43
N LEU A 195 14.73 11.93 -14.53
CA LEU A 195 13.93 12.95 -15.20
C LEU A 195 13.41 14.01 -14.24
N VAL A 196 12.98 13.60 -13.04
CA VAL A 196 12.26 14.48 -12.08
C VAL A 196 13.05 14.82 -10.82
N GLY A 197 14.27 14.30 -10.68
CA GLY A 197 15.09 14.37 -9.49
C GLY A 197 15.02 13.07 -8.67
N ARG A 198 16.19 12.47 -8.42
CA ARG A 198 16.33 11.20 -7.68
C ARG A 198 15.63 11.25 -6.32
N ASN A 199 16.01 12.20 -5.46
CA ASN A 199 15.47 12.26 -4.10
C ASN A 199 13.97 12.59 -4.08
N ARG A 200 13.47 13.40 -5.03
CA ARG A 200 12.03 13.70 -5.14
C ARG A 200 11.21 12.48 -5.55
N MET A 201 11.73 11.63 -6.43
CA MET A 201 11.02 10.41 -6.83
C MET A 201 10.97 9.36 -5.72
N TRP A 202 12.06 9.23 -4.95
CA TRP A 202 12.09 8.39 -3.73
C TRP A 202 11.09 8.89 -2.70
N GLU A 203 11.14 10.18 -2.38
CA GLU A 203 10.23 10.83 -1.44
C GLU A 203 8.76 10.67 -1.85
N TRP A 204 8.44 10.94 -3.12
CA TRP A 204 7.09 10.75 -3.66
C TRP A 204 6.62 9.31 -3.51
N THR A 205 7.44 8.34 -3.94
CA THR A 205 7.06 6.92 -3.92
C THR A 205 6.85 6.45 -2.49
N LEU A 206 7.77 6.77 -1.59
CA LEU A 206 7.67 6.36 -0.19
C LEU A 206 6.46 6.98 0.49
N THR A 207 6.24 8.28 0.32
CA THR A 207 5.07 8.99 0.90
C THR A 207 3.76 8.43 0.34
N HIS A 208 3.71 8.12 -0.95
CA HIS A 208 2.56 7.53 -1.62
C HIS A 208 2.21 6.14 -1.05
N GLU A 209 3.19 5.25 -0.96
CA GLU A 209 2.95 3.90 -0.48
C GLU A 209 2.64 3.87 1.03
N ILE A 210 3.29 4.72 1.85
CA ILE A 210 2.88 4.88 3.25
C ILE A 210 1.46 5.45 3.35
N GLY A 211 1.06 6.36 2.45
CA GLY A 211 -0.33 6.83 2.38
C GLY A 211 -1.32 5.68 2.21
N HIS A 212 -1.02 4.68 1.36
CA HIS A 212 -1.86 3.48 1.24
C HIS A 212 -1.89 2.65 2.53
N VAL A 213 -0.77 2.54 3.26
CA VAL A 213 -0.72 1.90 4.60
C VAL A 213 -1.63 2.61 5.59
N LEU A 214 -1.63 3.95 5.57
CA LEU A 214 -2.51 4.76 6.42
C LEU A 214 -3.99 4.69 5.98
N GLY A 215 -4.29 4.15 4.80
CA GLY A 215 -5.65 4.00 4.29
C GLY A 215 -6.16 5.24 3.55
N VAL A 216 -5.28 6.09 2.99
CA VAL A 216 -5.69 7.21 2.15
C VAL A 216 -5.61 6.88 0.65
N PRO A 217 -6.55 7.34 -0.19
CA PRO A 217 -7.76 8.05 0.22
C PRO A 217 -8.76 7.11 0.92
N GLY A 218 -9.35 7.60 2.01
CA GLY A 218 -10.33 6.87 2.81
C GLY A 218 -11.79 7.14 2.39
N ASP A 219 -12.06 8.30 1.79
CA ASP A 219 -13.36 8.80 1.34
C ASP A 219 -13.55 8.57 -0.16
N ALA A 220 -14.64 7.90 -0.52
CA ALA A 220 -14.99 7.60 -1.90
C ALA A 220 -15.17 8.87 -2.76
N SER A 221 -15.51 10.02 -2.17
CA SER A 221 -15.81 11.29 -2.85
C SER A 221 -14.67 11.82 -3.73
N HIS A 222 -13.44 11.41 -3.46
CA HIS A 222 -12.26 11.80 -4.24
C HIS A 222 -11.31 10.64 -4.51
N ALA A 223 -11.77 9.42 -4.26
CA ALA A 223 -11.05 8.19 -4.53
C ALA A 223 -11.45 7.59 -5.87
N TRP A 224 -10.50 6.96 -6.57
CA TRP A 224 -10.80 6.23 -7.80
C TRP A 224 -10.03 4.91 -7.82
N ASN A 225 -10.72 3.83 -8.21
CA ASN A 225 -10.12 2.52 -8.28
C ASN A 225 -9.39 2.36 -9.61
N ARG A 226 -8.11 2.01 -9.54
CA ARG A 226 -7.37 1.56 -10.71
C ARG A 226 -7.25 0.06 -10.58
N SER A 227 -7.94 -0.67 -11.46
CA SER A 227 -8.17 -2.13 -11.48
C SER A 227 -6.99 -3.07 -11.17
N GLN A 228 -5.76 -2.56 -11.02
CA GLN A 228 -4.56 -3.32 -10.62
C GLN A 228 -3.61 -2.58 -9.67
N ARG A 229 -3.89 -1.31 -9.32
CA ARG A 229 -3.00 -0.51 -8.47
C ARG A 229 -3.65 -0.12 -7.13
N GLY A 230 -4.92 -0.47 -6.94
CA GLY A 230 -5.68 -0.05 -5.76
C GLY A 230 -6.28 1.34 -5.94
N VAL A 231 -6.73 1.89 -4.82
CA VAL A 231 -7.52 3.11 -4.73
C VAL A 231 -6.60 4.31 -4.60
N HIS A 232 -6.84 5.37 -5.37
CA HIS A 232 -5.97 6.54 -5.43
C HIS A 232 -6.76 7.83 -5.35
N CYS A 233 -6.09 8.94 -5.04
CA CYS A 233 -6.71 10.26 -5.07
C CYS A 233 -6.92 10.74 -6.51
N THR A 234 -8.03 11.43 -6.77
CA THR A 234 -8.39 12.02 -8.08
C THR A 234 -7.71 13.37 -8.36
N ARG A 235 -7.14 14.00 -7.33
CA ARG A 235 -6.55 15.34 -7.37
C ARG A 235 -5.09 15.32 -7.83
N PRO A 236 -4.72 15.96 -8.96
CA PRO A 236 -3.39 15.88 -9.55
C PRO A 236 -2.27 16.56 -8.73
N ASP A 237 -2.63 17.40 -7.77
CA ASP A 237 -1.76 18.06 -6.80
C ASP A 237 -1.52 17.23 -5.53
N CYS A 238 -2.12 16.03 -5.42
CA CYS A 238 -1.96 15.13 -4.29
C CYS A 238 -0.85 14.10 -4.55
N VAL A 239 -0.04 13.78 -3.53
CA VAL A 239 0.91 12.67 -3.57
C VAL A 239 0.23 11.33 -3.88
N MET A 240 -1.01 11.13 -3.43
CA MET A 240 -1.82 9.92 -3.67
C MET A 240 -2.39 9.80 -5.10
N TYR A 241 -2.08 10.74 -5.99
CA TYR A 241 -2.50 10.67 -7.38
C TYR A 241 -1.51 9.86 -8.22
N SER A 242 -1.94 8.72 -8.78
CA SER A 242 -1.08 7.84 -9.60
C SER A 242 -1.30 7.95 -11.12
N GLY A 243 -2.13 8.89 -11.55
CA GLY A 243 -2.37 9.11 -12.98
C GLY A 243 -1.14 9.73 -13.67
N ALA A 244 -1.06 9.53 -14.98
CA ALA A 244 -0.09 10.21 -15.83
C ALA A 244 -0.86 10.94 -16.94
N ASP A 245 -1.82 11.78 -16.53
CA ASP A 245 -2.62 12.58 -17.46
C ASP A 245 -2.11 14.03 -17.54
N TRP A 246 -2.68 14.82 -18.45
CA TRP A 246 -2.24 16.20 -18.69
C TRP A 246 -2.32 17.08 -17.44
N ARG A 247 -3.21 16.80 -16.49
CA ARG A 247 -3.34 17.59 -15.26
C ARG A 247 -2.10 17.39 -14.38
N PHE A 248 -1.65 16.14 -14.23
CA PHE A 248 -0.44 15.85 -13.49
C PHE A 248 0.80 16.44 -14.15
N LEU A 249 0.90 16.36 -15.48
CA LEU A 249 1.99 17.00 -16.21
C LEU A 249 1.97 18.52 -16.04
N TRP A 250 0.79 19.13 -16.11
CA TRP A 250 0.62 20.56 -15.88
C TRP A 250 1.02 20.94 -14.46
N THR A 251 0.45 20.30 -13.45
CA THR A 251 0.82 20.52 -12.04
C THR A 251 2.32 20.32 -11.83
N SER A 252 2.90 19.28 -12.41
CA SER A 252 4.33 18.99 -12.30
C SER A 252 5.21 20.04 -12.96
N LEU A 253 4.76 20.63 -14.07
CA LEU A 253 5.49 21.70 -14.77
C LEU A 253 5.52 23.00 -13.96
N TRP A 254 4.39 23.35 -13.32
CA TRP A 254 4.26 24.62 -12.60
C TRP A 254 4.68 24.56 -11.13
N HIS A 255 4.48 23.41 -10.47
CA HIS A 255 4.68 23.24 -9.04
C HIS A 255 5.71 22.15 -8.69
N GLY A 256 6.21 21.41 -9.68
CA GLY A 256 7.00 20.22 -9.46
C GLY A 256 6.15 19.01 -9.07
N LEU A 257 6.82 17.87 -8.83
CA LEU A 257 6.15 16.63 -8.40
C LEU A 257 5.32 16.89 -7.12
N PRO A 258 4.07 16.42 -7.01
CA PRO A 258 3.24 16.63 -5.83
C PRO A 258 3.75 15.76 -4.69
N LEU A 259 4.56 16.33 -3.80
CA LEU A 259 5.19 15.62 -2.68
C LEU A 259 4.34 15.59 -1.41
N ASP A 260 3.16 16.22 -1.43
CA ASP A 260 2.32 16.42 -0.25
C ASP A 260 0.89 15.92 -0.47
N PHE A 261 0.16 15.64 0.61
CA PHE A 261 -1.26 15.29 0.55
C PHE A 261 -2.09 16.53 0.21
N CYS A 262 -3.09 16.37 -0.65
CA CYS A 262 -4.07 17.43 -0.87
C CYS A 262 -4.93 17.64 0.39
N PRO A 263 -5.65 18.77 0.51
CA PRO A 263 -6.47 19.07 1.69
C PRO A 263 -7.51 18.00 2.05
N LEU A 264 -7.99 17.20 1.08
CA LEU A 264 -8.94 16.12 1.34
C LEU A 264 -8.26 14.96 2.06
N CYS A 265 -7.22 14.35 1.47
CA CYS A 265 -6.47 13.25 2.09
C CYS A 265 -5.80 13.69 3.42
N ALA A 266 -5.29 14.92 3.50
CA ALA A 266 -4.75 15.47 4.75
C ALA A 266 -5.84 15.56 5.84
N GLY A 267 -7.05 15.99 5.48
CA GLY A 267 -8.19 16.03 6.39
C GLY A 267 -8.61 14.65 6.89
N GLU A 268 -8.51 13.61 6.06
CA GLU A 268 -8.75 12.22 6.47
C GLU A 268 -7.74 11.76 7.53
N LEU A 269 -6.45 12.00 7.30
CA LEU A 269 -5.38 11.65 8.25
C LEU A 269 -5.54 12.40 9.58
N ALA A 270 -5.84 13.71 9.51
CA ALA A 270 -6.06 14.53 10.70
C ALA A 270 -7.30 14.08 11.50
N ALA A 271 -8.37 13.64 10.81
CA ALA A 271 -9.57 13.14 11.46
C ALA A 271 -9.38 11.79 12.17
N ALA A 272 -8.42 10.97 11.74
CA ALA A 272 -8.05 9.71 12.39
C ALA A 272 -7.08 9.89 13.56
N SER A 273 -6.42 11.05 13.66
CA SER A 273 -5.41 11.33 14.67
C SER A 273 -6.02 11.49 16.08
N PRO A 274 -5.37 10.99 17.15
CA PRO A 274 -5.93 11.04 18.50
C PRO A 274 -6.06 12.48 18.98
N GLY A 275 -7.20 12.82 19.58
CA GLY A 275 -7.43 14.15 20.14
C GLY A 275 -8.16 15.10 19.20
N THR A 276 -8.39 14.74 17.94
CA THR A 276 -9.41 15.41 17.12
C THR A 276 -10.78 14.88 17.56
N PRO A 277 -11.65 15.67 18.21
CA PRO A 277 -12.99 15.21 18.53
C PRO A 277 -13.69 14.84 17.22
N SER A 278 -14.04 13.56 17.07
CA SER A 278 -14.75 13.07 15.90
C SER A 278 -16.12 13.76 15.84
N SER A 279 -16.19 14.84 15.06
CA SER A 279 -17.41 15.63 14.88
C SER A 279 -18.36 15.01 13.85
N ARG A 280 -18.04 13.81 13.34
CA ARG A 280 -18.85 13.09 12.35
C ARG A 280 -19.03 11.63 12.73
N SER A 281 -19.96 11.42 13.64
CA SER A 281 -20.86 10.28 13.57
C SER A 281 -22.27 10.79 13.36
N SER A 282 -22.53 11.42 12.20
CA SER A 282 -23.89 11.42 11.68
C SER A 282 -24.22 9.97 11.35
N PRO A 283 -25.23 9.35 11.99
CA PRO A 283 -25.64 8.01 11.64
C PRO A 283 -26.01 8.01 10.16
N ALA A 284 -25.45 7.06 9.40
CA ALA A 284 -25.81 6.86 8.00
C ALA A 284 -27.34 6.77 7.90
N PRO A 285 -28.01 7.64 7.12
CA PRO A 285 -29.43 7.55 6.93
C PRO A 285 -29.71 6.29 6.09
N GLY A 286 -30.27 5.26 6.75
CA GLY A 286 -30.94 4.17 6.05
C GLY A 286 -30.13 2.91 5.74
N GLN A 287 -29.35 2.38 6.70
CA GLN A 287 -29.10 0.93 6.67
C GLN A 287 -30.30 0.19 7.31
N PRO A 288 -31.07 -0.60 6.55
CA PRO A 288 -32.09 -1.45 7.12
C PRO A 288 -31.43 -2.53 7.99
N LEU A 289 -31.95 -2.68 9.21
CA LEU A 289 -31.58 -3.70 10.18
C LEU A 289 -31.52 -5.09 9.50
N GLN A 290 -30.32 -5.64 9.33
CA GLN A 290 -30.08 -7.06 9.05
C GLN A 290 -30.45 -7.93 10.27
N ARG A 291 -31.71 -7.87 10.72
CA ARG A 291 -32.24 -8.70 11.81
C ARG A 291 -32.95 -9.97 11.33
N GLU A 292 -32.99 -10.25 10.03
CA GLU A 292 -33.85 -11.33 9.51
C GLU A 292 -33.12 -12.65 9.16
N HIS A 293 -31.79 -12.63 9.03
CA HIS A 293 -31.04 -13.86 8.70
C HIS A 293 -30.72 -14.79 9.89
N ALA A 294 -30.89 -14.33 11.14
CA ALA A 294 -30.68 -15.17 12.32
C ALA A 294 -31.88 -16.08 12.65
N ARG A 295 -33.05 -15.89 12.00
CA ARG A 295 -34.27 -16.65 12.30
C ARG A 295 -34.50 -17.87 11.41
N GLN A 296 -33.75 -18.01 10.30
CA GLN A 296 -33.92 -19.14 9.37
C GLN A 296 -33.01 -20.36 9.65
N ARG A 297 -32.10 -20.29 10.64
CA ARG A 297 -31.25 -21.45 11.01
C ARG A 297 -31.77 -22.30 12.18
N MET A 298 -32.93 -21.98 12.77
CA MET A 298 -33.50 -22.78 13.87
C MET A 298 -34.68 -23.70 13.48
N THR A 299 -35.07 -23.80 12.21
CA THR A 299 -36.18 -24.68 11.77
C THR A 299 -35.75 -25.93 11.02
N ALA A 300 -34.45 -26.25 10.98
CA ALA A 300 -33.93 -27.46 10.32
C ALA A 300 -33.24 -28.39 11.33
N SER A 301 -33.98 -28.85 12.34
CA SER A 301 -33.58 -30.00 13.20
C SER A 301 -34.80 -30.52 13.97
N ALA A 302 -35.80 -31.03 13.25
CA ALA A 302 -36.88 -31.80 13.85
C ALA A 302 -37.52 -32.71 12.79
N SER A 303 -36.80 -33.77 12.37
CA SER A 303 -37.43 -34.95 11.77
C SER A 303 -36.45 -36.13 11.78
N MET A 304 -36.28 -36.76 12.94
CA MET A 304 -35.88 -38.17 13.01
C MET A 304 -37.05 -38.93 13.62
N LYS A 305 -37.86 -39.55 12.77
CA LYS A 305 -38.76 -40.63 13.15
C LYS A 305 -37.96 -41.93 13.11
N SER A 306 -37.84 -42.59 14.25
CA SER A 306 -37.77 -44.06 14.34
C SER A 306 -39.20 -44.58 14.61
N PRO A 307 -39.47 -45.90 14.64
CA PRO A 307 -39.05 -47.02 13.80
C PRO A 307 -40.30 -47.77 13.24
N THR A 308 -40.14 -48.69 12.31
CA THR A 308 -41.10 -49.80 12.15
C THR A 308 -40.34 -51.10 11.96
N MET A 309 -40.71 -52.06 12.81
CA MET A 309 -40.41 -53.48 12.68
C MET A 309 -41.05 -54.04 11.41
N ASP A 310 -40.33 -54.95 10.75
CA ASP A 310 -40.75 -56.31 10.42
C ASP A 310 -39.50 -57.14 10.08
#